data_AF-A0A3S1PXV7-F1
#
_entry.id   AF-A0A3S1PXV7-F1
#
_cell.length_a   1.000
_cell.length_b   1.000
_cell.length_c   1.000
_cell.angle_alpha   90.00
_cell.angle_beta   90.00
_cell.angle_gamma   90.00
#
_symmetry.space_group_name_H-M   'P 1'
#
loop_
_entity.id
_entity.type
_entity.pdbx_description
1 polymer ?
#
loop_
_entity_poly.entity_id
_entity_poly.type
_entity_poly.pdbx_seq_one_letter_code
_entity_poly.pdbx_strand_id
1 'polypeptide(L)'
;TKADRRREAAQRRAALEPLAKEIRATEALMDRIRKRIDLIEDELANPAIYEKDPSTATRLAKERSQLAATLATNEDKWLTMSAEYEEGIAE
;
A
#
# COMPACT_ATOMS: atom_id res chain seq x y z
N THR A 1 -16.32 -17.68 -32.30
CA THR A 1 -15.24 -18.59 -32.78
C THR A 1 -14.07 -18.60 -31.78
N LYS A 2 -13.05 -19.47 -31.95
CA LYS A 2 -11.83 -19.43 -31.12
C LYS A 2 -11.09 -18.09 -31.23
N ALA A 3 -11.19 -17.42 -32.38
CA ALA A 3 -10.63 -16.09 -32.59
C ALA A 3 -11.37 -15.01 -31.79
N ASP A 4 -12.70 -15.07 -31.75
CA ASP A 4 -13.53 -14.11 -30.98
C ASP A 4 -13.24 -14.20 -29.48
N ARG A 5 -13.21 -15.42 -28.92
CA ARG A 5 -12.88 -15.64 -27.50
C ARG A 5 -11.51 -15.09 -27.10
N ARG A 6 -10.51 -15.16 -27.99
CA ARG A 6 -9.17 -14.58 -27.77
C ARG A 6 -9.20 -13.05 -27.79
N ARG A 7 -10.00 -12.46 -28.69
CA ARG A 7 -10.14 -11.01 -28.80
C ARG A 7 -10.84 -10.44 -27.57
N GLU A 8 -11.92 -11.08 -27.12
CA GLU A 8 -12.65 -10.72 -25.89
C GLU A 8 -11.73 -10.80 -24.66
N ALA A 9 -10.96 -11.88 -24.49
CA ALA A 9 -10.00 -12.01 -23.40
C ALA A 9 -8.90 -10.93 -23.44
N ALA A 10 -8.42 -10.55 -24.64
CA ALA A 10 -7.43 -9.48 -24.78
C ALA A 10 -8.01 -8.09 -24.44
N GLN A 11 -9.27 -7.84 -24.83
CA GLN A 11 -9.97 -6.60 -24.49
C GLN A 11 -10.21 -6.46 -22.99
N ARG A 12 -10.62 -7.54 -22.31
CA ARG A 12 -10.79 -7.55 -20.84
C ARG A 12 -9.48 -7.23 -20.11
N ARG A 13 -8.37 -7.87 -20.51
CA ARG A 13 -7.04 -7.57 -19.93
C ARG A 13 -6.61 -6.12 -20.17
N ALA A 14 -6.88 -5.58 -21.35
CA ALA A 14 -6.57 -4.19 -21.66
C ALA A 14 -7.40 -3.21 -20.81
N ALA A 15 -8.68 -3.54 -20.55
CA ALA A 15 -9.56 -2.74 -19.70
C ALA A 15 -9.13 -2.74 -18.22
N LEU A 16 -8.57 -3.85 -17.73
CA LEU A 16 -8.12 -4.00 -16.33
C LEU A 16 -6.68 -3.54 -16.07
N GLU A 17 -5.91 -3.24 -17.11
CA GLU A 17 -4.50 -2.82 -16.98
C GLU A 17 -4.31 -1.55 -16.11
N PRO A 18 -5.16 -0.51 -16.21
CA PRO A 18 -5.11 0.63 -15.30
C PRO A 18 -5.28 0.24 -13.83
N LEU A 19 -6.27 -0.60 -13.51
CA LEU A 19 -6.52 -1.09 -12.16
C LEU A 19 -5.33 -1.91 -11.62
N ALA A 20 -4.77 -2.79 -12.45
CA ALA A 20 -3.57 -3.56 -12.10
C ALA A 20 -2.34 -2.65 -11.84
N LYS A 21 -2.22 -1.52 -12.54
CA LYS A 21 -1.17 -0.53 -12.27
C LYS A 21 -1.40 0.18 -10.94
N GLU A 22 -2.63 0.55 -10.63
CA GLU A 22 -2.97 1.20 -9.35
C GLU A 22 -2.73 0.27 -8.17
N ILE A 23 -3.11 -1.00 -8.27
CA ILE A 23 -2.81 -2.03 -7.25
C ILE A 23 -1.31 -2.08 -6.95
N ARG A 24 -0.48 -2.25 -7.99
CA ARG A 24 0.99 -2.30 -7.85
C ARG A 24 1.58 -1.02 -7.27
N ALA A 25 1.03 0.13 -7.63
CA ALA A 25 1.46 1.42 -7.09
C ALA A 25 1.11 1.56 -5.61
N THR A 26 -0.08 1.12 -5.20
CA THR A 26 -0.52 1.10 -3.80
C THR A 26 0.31 0.12 -2.98
N GLU A 27 0.62 -1.07 -3.49
CA GLU A 27 1.55 -2.02 -2.83
C GLU A 27 2.93 -1.40 -2.58
N ALA A 28 3.52 -0.78 -3.60
CA ALA A 28 4.82 -0.11 -3.46
C ALA A 28 4.78 1.05 -2.45
N LEU A 29 3.66 1.76 -2.35
CA LEU A 29 3.46 2.81 -1.35
C LEU A 29 3.36 2.21 0.07
N MET A 30 2.57 1.16 0.26
CA MET A 30 2.43 0.46 1.55
C MET A 30 3.77 -0.07 2.04
N ASP A 31 4.58 -0.66 1.16
CA ASP A 31 5.92 -1.16 1.50
C ASP A 31 6.87 -0.04 1.95
N ARG A 32 6.79 1.14 1.34
CA ARG A 32 7.57 2.32 1.77
C ARG A 32 7.11 2.82 3.13
N ILE A 33 5.80 2.83 3.38
CA ILE A 33 5.22 3.24 4.67
C ILE A 33 5.66 2.29 5.78
N ARG A 34 5.55 0.97 5.55
CA ARG A 34 6.00 -0.07 6.49
C ARG A 34 7.48 0.10 6.85
N LYS A 35 8.36 0.23 5.86
CA LYS A 35 9.79 0.49 6.09
C LYS A 35 10.05 1.77 6.89
N ARG A 36 9.27 2.83 6.65
CA ARG A 36 9.41 4.07 7.44
C ARG A 36 8.94 3.89 8.89
N ILE A 37 7.86 3.14 9.10
CA ILE A 37 7.40 2.79 10.45
C ILE A 37 8.49 2.00 11.18
N ASP A 38 9.04 0.97 10.56
CA ASP A 38 10.10 0.13 11.16
C ASP A 38 11.31 0.98 11.59
N LEU A 39 11.78 1.89 10.71
CA LEU A 39 12.87 2.80 11.03
C LEU A 39 12.54 3.74 12.20
N ILE A 40 11.32 4.26 12.27
CA ILE A 40 10.88 5.10 13.39
C ILE A 40 10.84 4.29 14.69
N GLU A 41 10.38 3.04 14.63
CA GLU A 41 10.36 2.15 15.79
C GLU A 41 11.76 1.86 16.30
N ASP A 42 12.73 1.61 15.41
CA ASP A 42 14.14 1.45 15.76
C ASP A 42 14.72 2.71 16.41
N GLU A 43 14.41 3.90 15.87
CA GLU A 43 14.83 5.19 16.46
C GLU A 43 14.23 5.40 17.86
N LEU A 44 12.94 5.08 18.04
CA LEU A 44 12.22 5.22 19.31
C LEU A 44 12.64 4.16 20.34
N ALA A 45 13.14 3.00 19.91
CA ALA A 45 13.67 1.98 20.81
C ALA A 45 14.95 2.42 21.54
N ASN A 46 15.64 3.47 21.07
CA ASN A 46 16.84 3.99 21.72
C ASN A 46 16.47 4.88 22.94
N PRO A 47 16.71 4.43 24.19
CA PRO A 47 16.31 5.19 25.38
C PRO A 47 16.99 6.58 25.49
N ALA A 48 18.17 6.74 24.89
CA ALA A 48 18.91 8.01 24.94
C ALA A 48 18.17 9.15 24.22
N ILE A 49 17.24 8.85 23.30
CA ILE A 49 16.48 9.88 22.58
C ILE A 49 15.56 10.65 23.53
N TYR A 50 15.02 9.99 24.57
CA TYR A 50 14.10 10.61 25.51
C TYR A 50 14.79 11.58 26.47
N GLU A 51 16.08 11.34 26.75
CA GLU A 51 16.89 12.23 27.58
C GLU A 51 17.50 13.37 26.76
N LYS A 52 18.00 13.07 25.55
CA LYS A 52 18.77 14.02 24.73
C LYS A 52 17.91 14.86 23.80
N ASP A 53 16.83 14.30 23.26
CA ASP A 53 15.92 14.97 22.33
C ASP A 53 14.46 14.45 22.44
N PRO A 54 13.79 14.72 23.57
CA PRO A 54 12.40 14.30 23.77
C PRO A 54 11.43 14.90 22.75
N SER A 55 11.80 16.03 22.12
CA SER A 55 10.99 16.68 21.09
C SER A 55 10.96 15.84 19.80
N THR A 56 12.11 15.31 19.39
CA THR A 56 12.19 14.36 18.27
C THR A 56 11.46 13.08 18.59
N ALA A 57 11.60 12.52 19.80
CA ALA A 57 10.85 11.33 20.20
C ALA A 57 9.32 11.53 20.08
N THR A 58 8.81 12.68 20.52
CA THR A 58 7.39 13.03 20.38
C THR A 58 6.96 13.16 18.92
N ARG A 59 7.78 13.81 18.08
CA ARG A 59 7.52 13.97 16.65
C ARG A 59 7.50 12.62 15.93
N LEU A 60 8.47 11.75 16.21
CA LEU A 60 8.56 10.39 15.66
C LEU A 60 7.36 9.54 16.06
N ALA A 61 6.95 9.57 17.33
CA ALA A 61 5.76 8.84 17.79
C ALA A 61 4.48 9.30 17.07
N LYS A 62 4.34 10.61 16.83
CA LYS A 62 3.23 11.16 16.05
C LYS A 62 3.28 10.73 14.59
N GLU A 63 4.45 10.81 13.96
CA GLU A 63 4.66 10.38 12.58
C GLU A 63 4.32 8.90 12.39
N ARG A 64 4.77 8.03 13.31
CA ARG A 64 4.44 6.60 13.33
C ARG A 64 2.93 6.36 13.35
N SER A 65 2.21 7.05 14.24
CA SER A 65 0.75 6.93 14.35
C SER A 65 0.04 7.35 13.06
N GLN A 66 0.48 8.46 12.44
CA GLN A 66 -0.06 8.94 11.17
C GLN A 66 0.22 7.97 10.01
N LEU A 67 1.43 7.42 9.95
CA LEU A 67 1.82 6.43 8.95
C LEU A 67 1.02 5.13 9.12
N ALA A 68 0.80 4.66 10.35
CA ALA A 68 -0.02 3.48 10.61
C ALA A 68 -1.47 3.67 10.16
N ALA A 69 -2.07 4.84 10.43
CA ALA A 69 -3.41 5.16 9.94
C ALA A 69 -3.47 5.26 8.39
N THR A 70 -2.42 5.81 7.78
CA THR A 70 -2.29 5.91 6.32
C THR A 70 -2.12 4.51 5.70
N LEU A 71 -1.35 3.63 6.34
CA LEU A 71 -1.17 2.25 5.91
C LEU A 71 -2.52 1.52 5.88
N ALA A 72 -3.28 1.57 6.98
CA ALA A 72 -4.60 0.93 7.07
C ALA A 72 -5.56 1.40 5.95
N THR A 73 -5.61 2.72 5.71
CA THR A 73 -6.41 3.29 4.62
C THR A 73 -6.00 2.74 3.24
N ASN A 74 -4.69 2.58 3.00
CA ASN A 74 -4.20 2.04 1.74
C ASN A 74 -4.44 0.53 1.63
N GLU A 75 -4.41 -0.22 2.74
CA GLU A 75 -4.73 -1.64 2.79
C GLU A 75 -6.21 -1.87 2.41
N ASP A 76 -7.13 -1.08 2.97
CA ASP A 76 -8.55 -1.14 2.60
C ASP A 76 -8.79 -0.81 1.12
N LYS A 77 -8.11 0.23 0.60
CA LYS A 77 -8.16 0.59 -0.82
C LYS A 77 -7.63 -0.56 -1.68
N TRP A 78 -6.49 -1.13 -1.31
CA TRP A 78 -5.87 -2.24 -2.03
C TRP A 78 -6.77 -3.48 -2.06
N LEU A 79 -7.41 -3.83 -0.93
CA LEU A 79 -8.36 -4.95 -0.86
C LEU A 79 -9.53 -4.74 -1.82
N THR A 80 -10.10 -3.53 -1.84
CA THR A 80 -11.21 -3.18 -2.74
C THR A 80 -10.82 -3.31 -4.21
N MET A 81 -9.71 -2.68 -4.61
CA MET A 81 -9.21 -2.76 -5.99
C MET A 81 -8.84 -4.18 -6.40
N SER A 82 -8.28 -4.97 -5.48
CA SER A 82 -7.90 -6.36 -5.75
C SER A 82 -9.13 -7.23 -5.97
N ALA A 83 -10.18 -7.03 -5.17
CA ALA A 83 -11.45 -7.72 -5.37
C ALA A 83 -12.09 -7.36 -6.73
N GLU A 84 -12.13 -6.07 -7.08
CA GLU A 84 -12.63 -5.61 -8.39
C GLU A 84 -11.83 -6.21 -9.56
N TYR A 85 -10.50 -6.30 -9.39
CA TYR A 85 -9.63 -6.91 -10.39
C TYR A 85 -9.89 -8.42 -10.53
N GLU A 86 -10.01 -9.14 -9.42
CA GLU A 86 -10.32 -10.57 -9.42
C GLU A 86 -11.68 -10.87 -10.05
N GLU A 87 -12.71 -10.09 -9.74
CA GLU A 87 -14.04 -10.19 -10.36
C GLU A 87 -13.95 -9.97 -11.87
N GLY A 88 -13.27 -8.91 -12.32
CA GLY A 88 -13.10 -8.61 -13.75
C GLY A 88 -12.29 -9.65 -14.53
N ILE A 89 -11.41 -10.41 -13.86
CA ILE A 89 -10.67 -11.52 -14.48
C ILE A 89 -11.49 -12.82 -14.52
N ALA A 90 -12.42 -13.01 -13.57
CA ALA A 90 -13.27 -14.19 -13.48
C ALA A 90 -14.41 -14.21 -14.53
N GLU A 91 -14.86 -13.05 -15.01
CA GLU A 91 -15.86 -12.87 -16.08
C GLU A 91 -15.31 -13.04 -17.51
#